data_AF-A0A023R959-F1
#
_entry.id   AF-A0A023R959-F1
#
_cell.length_a   1.000
_cell.length_b   1.000
_cell.length_c   1.000
_cell.angle_alpha   90.00
_cell.angle_beta   90.00
_cell.angle_gamma   90.00
#
_symmetry.space_group_name_H-M   'P 1'
#
loop_
_entity.id
_entity.type
_entity.pdbx_description
1 polymer ?
#
loop_
_entity_poly.entity_id
_entity_poly.type
_entity_poly.pdbx_seq_one_letter_code
_entity_poly.pdbx_strand_id
1 'polypeptide(L)'
;WGNELGIDQRRVTWRRVMDMNDRALREIVVSLGGVANGYPREAGFDITVASEVMAILCLSTDVQDLEKRLGDIIVAYRRDRSPIYARDLKAAGAMTVLLAQAVQPNLVQTLENNPAFIHGGPFANIAHGCNSVIATKAALKLADYVVTEAGFGADLGAEE
;
A
#
# COMPACT_ATOMS: atom_id res chain seq x y z
N TRP A 1 21.06 -16.06 6.61
CA TRP A 1 19.71 -15.57 6.93
C TRP A 1 19.24 -16.32 8.17
N GLY A 2 19.37 -15.71 9.36
CA GLY A 2 19.23 -16.41 10.65
C GLY A 2 18.04 -15.98 11.52
N ASN A 3 17.12 -15.17 10.98
CA ASN A 3 16.02 -14.56 11.73
C ASN A 3 16.48 -13.74 12.96
N GLU A 4 17.50 -12.90 12.78
CA GLU A 4 18.08 -12.06 13.84
C GLU A 4 17.06 -11.11 14.49
N LEU A 5 16.03 -10.69 13.73
CA LEU A 5 14.94 -9.85 14.24
C LEU A 5 13.95 -10.63 15.11
N GLY A 6 14.03 -11.96 15.18
CA GLY A 6 13.18 -12.78 16.01
C GLY A 6 11.72 -12.86 15.56
N ILE A 7 11.46 -12.80 14.24
CA ILE A 7 10.12 -12.90 13.65
C ILE A 7 9.46 -14.21 14.08
N ASP A 8 8.27 -14.12 14.68
CA ASP A 8 7.39 -15.27 14.86
C ASP A 8 6.61 -15.50 13.56
N GLN A 9 6.87 -16.62 12.88
CA GLN A 9 6.27 -16.94 11.57
C GLN A 9 4.73 -17.02 11.61
N ARG A 10 4.16 -17.26 12.79
CA ARG A 10 2.71 -17.31 13.03
C ARG A 10 2.10 -15.92 13.21
N ARG A 11 2.92 -14.87 13.31
CA ARG A 11 2.52 -13.49 13.58
C ARG A 11 3.04 -12.52 12.51
N VAL A 12 3.22 -13.01 11.29
CA VAL A 12 3.48 -12.17 10.12
C VAL A 12 2.14 -11.63 9.64
N THR A 13 1.89 -10.34 9.89
CA THR A 13 0.68 -9.65 9.43
C THR A 13 0.76 -9.29 7.94
N TRP A 14 1.97 -9.13 7.42
CA TRP A 14 2.18 -8.77 6.02
C TRP A 14 1.82 -9.92 5.06
N ARG A 15 0.78 -9.68 4.26
CA ARG A 15 0.32 -10.56 3.17
C ARG A 15 1.02 -10.20 1.85
N ARG A 16 0.87 -11.04 0.84
CA ARG A 16 1.32 -10.75 -0.53
C ARG A 16 0.19 -10.08 -1.30
N VAL A 17 0.49 -9.52 -2.47
CA VAL A 17 -0.53 -8.91 -3.32
C VAL A 17 -0.37 -9.27 -4.78
N MET A 18 -1.49 -9.24 -5.50
CA MET A 18 -1.56 -9.36 -6.95
C MET A 18 -2.82 -8.64 -7.44
N ASP A 19 -2.75 -7.95 -8.58
CA ASP A 19 -3.91 -7.30 -9.18
C ASP A 19 -4.67 -8.28 -10.09
N MET A 20 -5.29 -9.29 -9.46
CA MET A 20 -6.07 -10.31 -10.14
C MET A 20 -7.12 -10.87 -9.20
N ASN A 21 -8.31 -11.17 -9.75
CA ASN A 21 -9.39 -11.78 -8.99
C ASN A 21 -9.16 -13.29 -8.80
N ASP A 22 -8.13 -13.65 -8.04
CA ASP A 22 -7.77 -15.05 -7.78
C ASP A 22 -8.13 -15.48 -6.35
N ARG A 23 -9.27 -16.19 -6.24
CA ARG A 23 -9.74 -16.69 -4.95
C ARG A 23 -8.85 -17.79 -4.36
N ALA A 24 -8.07 -18.49 -5.19
CA ALA A 24 -7.29 -19.66 -4.75
C ALA A 24 -6.10 -19.27 -3.87
N LEU A 25 -5.67 -18.00 -3.94
CA LEU A 25 -4.53 -17.49 -3.18
C LEU A 25 -4.90 -16.82 -1.85
N ARG A 26 -6.18 -16.82 -1.47
CA ARG A 26 -6.65 -16.21 -0.21
C ARG A 26 -5.96 -16.82 1.01
N GLU A 27 -5.78 -18.14 1.01
CA GLU A 27 -5.11 -18.89 2.07
C GLU A 27 -4.19 -19.94 1.45
N ILE A 28 -2.90 -19.85 1.76
CA ILE A 28 -1.87 -20.73 1.21
C ILE A 28 -0.85 -21.08 2.28
N VAL A 29 -0.11 -22.16 2.05
CA VAL A 29 1.13 -22.47 2.78
C VAL A 29 2.31 -22.22 1.84
N VAL A 30 3.27 -21.41 2.28
CA VAL A 30 4.47 -21.08 1.48
C VAL A 30 5.72 -21.76 2.04
N SER A 31 6.81 -21.75 1.27
CA SER A 31 8.13 -22.25 1.70
C SER A 31 8.16 -23.75 2.04
N LEU A 32 7.42 -24.56 1.26
CA LEU A 32 7.48 -26.02 1.29
C LEU A 32 8.66 -26.56 0.45
N GLY A 33 8.99 -27.84 0.61
CA GLY A 33 10.00 -28.53 -0.23
C GLY A 33 11.39 -28.69 0.40
N GLY A 34 11.49 -28.65 1.73
CA GLY A 34 12.72 -28.97 2.47
C GLY A 34 13.59 -27.76 2.80
N VAL A 35 14.77 -28.02 3.38
CA VAL A 35 15.63 -27.01 4.03
C VAL A 35 16.02 -25.86 3.11
N ALA A 36 16.27 -26.13 1.82
CA ALA A 36 16.67 -25.11 0.86
C ALA A 36 15.58 -24.06 0.58
N ASN A 37 14.30 -24.38 0.85
CA ASN A 37 13.15 -23.53 0.50
C ASN A 37 12.62 -22.69 1.68
N GLY A 38 13.32 -22.70 2.81
CA GLY A 38 13.02 -21.89 3.98
C GLY A 38 12.14 -22.60 5.01
N TYR A 39 11.25 -21.83 5.63
CA TYR A 39 10.45 -22.29 6.77
C TYR A 39 8.95 -22.19 6.44
N PRO A 40 8.20 -23.31 6.48
CA PRO A 40 6.78 -23.31 6.17
C PRO A 40 5.96 -22.37 7.07
N ARG A 41 5.07 -21.59 6.47
CA ARG A 41 4.06 -20.79 7.19
C ARG A 41 2.79 -20.62 6.38
N GLU A 42 1.69 -20.33 7.08
CA GLU A 42 0.47 -19.82 6.47
C GLU A 42 0.70 -18.40 5.93
N ALA A 43 0.12 -18.10 4.79
CA ALA A 43 0.13 -16.80 4.14
C ALA A 43 -1.11 -16.64 3.27
N GLY A 44 -1.19 -15.52 2.54
CA GLY A 44 -2.20 -15.32 1.52
C GLY A 44 -1.89 -14.09 0.68
N PHE A 45 -2.72 -13.90 -0.33
CA PHE A 45 -2.72 -12.74 -1.21
C PHE A 45 -3.97 -11.90 -1.00
N ASP A 46 -3.78 -10.59 -1.12
CA ASP A 46 -4.86 -9.62 -1.28
C ASP A 46 -4.77 -8.98 -2.67
N ILE A 47 -5.84 -8.33 -3.12
CA ILE A 47 -5.78 -7.54 -4.34
C ILE A 47 -4.90 -6.30 -4.11
N THR A 48 -4.11 -5.86 -5.10
CA THR A 48 -3.09 -4.81 -4.92
C THR A 48 -3.62 -3.52 -4.29
N VAL A 49 -4.83 -3.10 -4.65
CA VAL A 49 -5.48 -1.88 -4.11
C VAL A 49 -5.83 -1.96 -2.61
N ALA A 50 -5.85 -3.17 -2.03
CA ALA A 50 -6.04 -3.40 -0.60
C ALA A 50 -4.73 -3.26 0.20
N SER A 51 -3.58 -3.09 -0.47
CA SER A 51 -2.29 -2.97 0.20
C SER A 51 -2.19 -1.68 1.01
N GLU A 52 -1.58 -1.76 2.21
CA GLU A 52 -1.19 -0.58 2.97
C GLU A 52 -0.23 0.33 2.16
N VAL A 53 0.55 -0.23 1.24
CA VAL A 53 1.38 0.55 0.30
C VAL A 53 0.53 1.47 -0.57
N MET A 54 -0.65 1.03 -1.02
CA MET A 54 -1.57 1.87 -1.80
C MET A 54 -2.13 3.02 -0.95
N ALA A 55 -2.55 2.73 0.28
CA ALA A 55 -3.03 3.76 1.21
C ALA A 55 -1.92 4.78 1.50
N ILE A 56 -0.68 4.32 1.75
CA ILE A 56 0.47 5.17 1.97
C ILE A 56 0.79 6.03 0.73
N LEU A 57 0.79 5.46 -0.47
CA LEU A 57 0.97 6.21 -1.72
C LEU A 57 -0.05 7.34 -1.85
N CYS A 58 -1.31 7.06 -1.49
CA CYS A 58 -2.38 8.05 -1.59
C CYS A 58 -2.28 9.14 -0.53
N LEU A 59 -1.78 8.84 0.67
CA LEU A 59 -1.69 9.80 1.78
C LEU A 59 -0.35 10.56 1.86
N SER A 60 0.67 10.10 1.16
CA SER A 60 2.00 10.73 1.19
C SER A 60 1.97 12.11 0.54
N THR A 61 2.72 13.07 1.08
CA THR A 61 2.81 14.44 0.52
C THR A 61 3.99 14.67 -0.40
N ASP A 62 5.03 13.84 -0.26
CA ASP A 62 6.28 13.89 -0.99
C ASP A 62 7.03 12.55 -0.81
N VAL A 63 8.19 12.40 -1.45
CA VAL A 63 8.97 11.15 -1.44
C VAL A 63 9.56 10.87 -0.05
N GLN A 64 9.90 11.89 0.73
CA GLN A 64 10.43 11.73 2.07
C GLN A 64 9.35 11.25 3.05
N ASP A 65 8.13 11.78 2.95
CA ASP A 65 6.97 11.30 3.70
C ASP A 65 6.59 9.87 3.28
N LEU A 66 6.66 9.56 1.98
CA LEU A 66 6.46 8.21 1.45
C LEU A 66 7.44 7.21 2.08
N GLU A 67 8.75 7.48 2.03
CA GLU A 67 9.78 6.59 2.60
C GLU A 67 9.59 6.38 4.10
N LYS A 68 9.29 7.45 4.84
CA LYS A 68 9.03 7.40 6.27
C LYS A 68 7.85 6.48 6.58
N ARG A 69 6.70 6.69 5.91
CA ARG A 69 5.48 5.90 6.11
C ARG A 69 5.69 4.44 5.74
N LEU A 70 6.36 4.17 4.62
CA LEU A 70 6.74 2.81 4.22
C LEU A 70 7.62 2.14 5.28
N GLY A 71 8.53 2.88 5.91
CA GLY A 71 9.35 2.39 7.01
C GLY A 71 8.59 2.12 8.31
N ASP A 72 7.44 2.77 8.52
CA ASP A 72 6.56 2.66 9.69
C ASP A 72 5.53 1.52 9.62
N ILE A 73 5.45 0.82 8.48
CA ILE A 73 4.64 -0.38 8.31
C ILE A 73 5.06 -1.47 9.31
N ILE A 74 4.10 -2.03 10.05
CA ILE A 74 4.32 -3.22 10.88
C ILE A 74 4.15 -4.48 10.02
N VAL A 75 5.24 -5.23 9.83
CA VAL A 75 5.24 -6.41 8.95
C VAL A 75 5.04 -7.72 9.71
N ALA A 76 5.45 -7.76 10.98
CA ALA A 76 5.35 -8.93 11.84
C ALA A 76 5.50 -8.57 13.31
N TYR A 77 5.33 -9.57 14.17
CA TYR A 77 5.63 -9.47 15.60
C TYR A 77 6.65 -10.53 16.03
N ARG A 78 7.44 -10.18 17.06
CA ARG A 78 8.28 -11.13 17.79
C ARG A 78 7.45 -12.03 18.69
N ARG A 79 8.09 -13.03 19.31
CA ARG A 79 7.45 -13.93 20.28
C ARG A 79 6.93 -13.20 21.52
N ASP A 80 7.61 -12.14 21.94
CA ASP A 80 7.20 -11.26 23.04
C ASP A 80 6.12 -10.23 22.62
N ARG A 81 5.65 -10.31 21.36
CA ARG A 81 4.67 -9.39 20.75
C ARG A 81 5.15 -7.96 20.51
N SER A 82 6.45 -7.69 20.60
CA SER A 82 6.99 -6.43 20.12
C SER A 82 6.90 -6.35 18.58
N PRO A 83 6.59 -5.18 18.01
CA PRO A 83 6.43 -5.03 16.57
C PRO A 83 7.79 -5.08 15.85
N ILE A 84 7.74 -5.51 14.59
CA ILE A 84 8.83 -5.44 13.64
C ILE A 84 8.35 -4.59 12.47
N TYR A 85 9.10 -3.55 12.17
CA TYR A 85 8.79 -2.59 11.13
C TYR A 85 9.51 -2.90 9.82
N ALA A 86 8.99 -2.41 8.69
CA ALA A 86 9.66 -2.56 7.39
C ALA A 86 11.07 -1.94 7.36
N ARG A 87 11.31 -0.87 8.14
CA ARG A 87 12.66 -0.29 8.32
C ARG A 87 13.64 -1.23 9.01
N ASP A 88 13.17 -2.11 9.90
CA ASP A 88 14.02 -3.09 10.59
C ASP A 88 14.55 -4.14 9.60
N LEU A 89 13.78 -4.39 8.52
CA LEU A 89 14.17 -5.21 7.37
C LEU A 89 14.99 -4.44 6.32
N LYS A 90 15.25 -3.13 6.55
CA LYS A 90 15.89 -2.23 5.58
C LYS A 90 15.15 -2.14 4.24
N ALA A 91 13.81 -2.29 4.26
CA ALA A 91 13.00 -2.33 3.05
C ALA A 91 12.51 -0.94 2.58
N ALA A 92 12.46 0.06 3.47
CA ALA A 92 11.86 1.37 3.19
C ALA A 92 12.44 2.08 1.95
N GLY A 93 13.76 2.24 1.88
CA GLY A 93 14.40 2.89 0.73
C GLY A 93 14.21 2.13 -0.59
N ALA A 94 14.27 0.80 -0.55
CA ALA A 94 14.06 -0.02 -1.75
C ALA A 94 12.60 0.08 -2.27
N MET A 95 11.61 0.06 -1.38
CA MET A 95 10.21 0.29 -1.75
C MET A 95 10.00 1.70 -2.31
N THR A 96 10.65 2.70 -1.72
CA THR A 96 10.58 4.10 -2.19
C THR A 96 11.13 4.23 -3.61
N VAL A 97 12.26 3.60 -3.92
CA VAL A 97 12.83 3.60 -5.28
C VAL A 97 11.88 2.97 -6.29
N LEU A 98 11.22 1.86 -5.95
CA LEU A 98 10.23 1.23 -6.83
C LEU A 98 9.00 2.12 -7.10
N LEU A 99 8.67 3.01 -6.15
CA LEU A 99 7.53 3.93 -6.23
C LEU A 99 7.92 5.34 -6.67
N ALA A 100 9.19 5.62 -6.94
CA ALA A 100 9.69 6.97 -7.17
C ALA A 100 9.04 7.68 -8.36
N GLN A 101 8.66 6.93 -9.41
CA GLN A 101 7.87 7.45 -10.52
C GLN A 101 6.36 7.36 -10.26
N ALA A 102 5.93 6.31 -9.56
CA ALA A 102 4.52 6.05 -9.26
C ALA A 102 3.90 7.07 -8.30
N VAL A 103 4.69 7.93 -7.66
CA VAL A 103 4.22 9.04 -6.81
C VAL A 103 3.76 10.26 -7.62
N GLN A 104 4.09 10.32 -8.92
CA GLN A 104 3.76 11.44 -9.79
C GLN A 104 2.33 11.28 -10.36
N PRO A 105 1.43 12.27 -10.17
CA PRO A 105 0.08 12.22 -10.73
C PRO A 105 0.06 12.09 -12.25
N ASN A 106 -0.80 11.21 -12.78
CA ASN A 106 -0.96 11.04 -14.22
C ASN A 106 -1.99 12.05 -14.75
N LEU A 107 -1.56 12.93 -15.66
CA LEU A 107 -2.45 13.86 -16.35
C LEU A 107 -3.08 13.19 -17.58
N VAL A 108 -4.39 13.26 -17.67
CA VAL A 108 -5.20 12.84 -18.81
C VAL A 108 -6.24 13.94 -19.11
N GLN A 109 -7.18 13.66 -20.01
CA GLN A 109 -8.25 14.60 -20.36
C GLN A 109 -9.60 13.90 -20.51
N THR A 110 -10.68 14.66 -20.29
CA THR A 110 -12.05 14.22 -20.59
C THR A 110 -12.32 14.28 -22.10
N LEU A 111 -13.50 13.82 -22.54
CA LEU A 111 -13.95 13.90 -23.95
C LEU A 111 -14.01 15.34 -24.49
N GLU A 112 -14.18 16.32 -23.60
CA GLU A 112 -14.23 17.75 -23.94
C GLU A 112 -12.87 18.44 -23.74
N ASN A 113 -11.79 17.66 -23.61
CA ASN A 113 -10.42 18.12 -23.42
C ASN A 113 -10.18 18.89 -22.09
N ASN A 114 -11.05 18.72 -21.09
CA ASN A 114 -10.79 19.26 -19.76
C ASN A 114 -9.72 18.41 -19.04
N PRO A 115 -8.75 19.01 -18.34
CA PRO A 115 -7.68 18.28 -17.67
C PRO A 115 -8.22 17.45 -16.50
N ALA A 116 -7.70 16.23 -16.33
CA ALA A 116 -8.04 15.35 -15.20
C ALA A 116 -6.80 14.61 -14.69
N PHE A 117 -6.65 14.47 -13.38
CA PHE A 117 -5.65 13.60 -12.78
C PHE A 117 -6.24 12.24 -12.42
N ILE A 118 -5.54 11.16 -12.77
CA ILE A 118 -5.87 9.80 -12.31
C ILE A 118 -4.67 9.28 -11.50
N HIS A 119 -4.81 9.16 -10.19
CA HIS A 119 -3.70 8.77 -9.32
C HIS A 119 -4.14 8.20 -7.97
N GLY A 120 -3.63 7.02 -7.64
CA GLY A 120 -4.05 6.27 -6.46
C GLY A 120 -5.38 5.54 -6.65
N GLY A 121 -5.73 4.74 -5.66
CA GLY A 121 -6.98 3.96 -5.65
C GLY A 121 -6.98 2.94 -4.52
N PRO A 122 -6.99 3.38 -3.25
CA PRO A 122 -7.14 2.48 -2.12
C PRO A 122 -8.59 2.03 -1.98
N PHE A 123 -8.83 0.90 -1.31
CA PHE A 123 -10.18 0.57 -0.87
C PHE A 123 -10.77 1.61 0.08
N ALA A 124 -12.09 1.68 0.13
CA ALA A 124 -12.86 2.65 0.92
C ALA A 124 -13.49 2.03 2.20
N ASN A 125 -13.09 0.80 2.56
CA ASN A 125 -13.58 0.10 3.76
C ASN A 125 -12.46 -0.25 4.75
N ILE A 126 -11.30 -0.64 4.24
CA ILE A 126 -10.08 -0.91 5.03
C ILE A 126 -9.06 0.24 4.91
N ALA A 127 -9.40 1.26 4.13
CA ALA A 127 -8.67 2.49 3.90
C ALA A 127 -9.68 3.59 3.49
N HIS A 128 -9.18 4.78 3.13
CA HIS A 128 -9.97 6.01 2.99
C HIS A 128 -10.66 6.20 1.62
N GLY A 129 -10.40 5.36 0.62
CA GLY A 129 -11.20 5.39 -0.62
C GLY A 129 -11.08 6.61 -1.53
N CYS A 130 -10.04 7.44 -1.38
CA CYS A 130 -9.85 8.65 -2.20
C CYS A 130 -8.62 8.53 -3.11
N ASN A 131 -8.55 9.39 -4.14
CA ASN A 131 -7.33 9.58 -4.92
C ASN A 131 -6.21 10.20 -4.07
N SER A 132 -4.98 10.21 -4.59
CA SER A 132 -3.84 10.69 -3.82
C SER A 132 -3.94 12.18 -3.43
N VAL A 133 -3.41 12.52 -2.26
CA VAL A 133 -3.23 13.89 -1.76
C VAL A 133 -2.37 14.73 -2.72
N ILE A 134 -1.33 14.16 -3.32
CA ILE A 134 -0.44 14.88 -4.26
C ILE A 134 -1.22 15.35 -5.48
N ALA A 135 -2.08 14.50 -6.07
CA ALA A 135 -2.92 14.87 -7.21
C ALA A 135 -3.91 15.98 -6.86
N THR A 136 -4.63 15.86 -5.75
CA THR A 136 -5.59 16.90 -5.31
C THR A 136 -4.88 18.22 -4.99
N LYS A 137 -3.73 18.18 -4.30
CA LYS A 137 -2.93 19.39 -4.03
C LYS A 137 -2.40 20.04 -5.30
N ALA A 138 -1.94 19.25 -6.27
CA ALA A 138 -1.49 19.77 -7.56
C ALA A 138 -2.66 20.45 -8.31
N ALA A 139 -3.83 19.80 -8.38
CA ALA A 139 -5.03 20.37 -9.00
C ALA A 139 -5.44 21.71 -8.35
N LEU A 140 -5.45 21.77 -7.01
CA LEU A 140 -5.81 22.97 -6.25
C LEU A 140 -4.86 24.17 -6.48
N LYS A 141 -3.67 23.93 -7.04
CA LYS A 141 -2.71 24.98 -7.41
C LYS A 141 -2.79 25.37 -8.88
N LEU A 142 -3.45 24.57 -9.72
CA LEU A 142 -3.48 24.72 -11.18
C LEU A 142 -4.84 25.16 -11.72
N ALA A 143 -5.91 25.02 -10.94
CA ALA A 143 -7.28 25.34 -11.34
C ALA A 143 -8.01 26.13 -10.26
N ASP A 144 -8.98 26.96 -10.68
CA ASP A 144 -9.85 27.71 -9.76
C ASP A 144 -10.83 26.80 -9.01
N TYR A 145 -11.24 25.71 -9.65
CA TYR A 145 -12.14 24.70 -9.09
C TYR A 145 -11.58 23.31 -9.33
N VAL A 146 -11.66 22.46 -8.30
CA VAL A 146 -11.25 21.06 -8.34
C VAL A 146 -12.41 20.21 -7.89
N VAL A 147 -12.80 19.25 -8.72
CA VAL A 147 -13.77 18.21 -8.37
C VAL A 147 -13.00 16.92 -8.09
N THR A 148 -13.27 16.30 -6.95
CA THR A 148 -12.74 15.00 -6.52
C THR A 148 -13.90 14.17 -5.98
N GLU A 149 -13.66 12.89 -5.75
CA GLU A 149 -14.66 11.93 -5.26
C GLU A 149 -14.02 10.99 -4.23
N ALA A 150 -14.89 10.31 -3.49
CA ALA A 150 -14.53 9.25 -2.56
C ALA A 150 -15.42 8.03 -2.80
N GLY A 151 -14.89 6.84 -2.56
CA GLY A 151 -15.62 5.58 -2.75
C GLY A 151 -16.77 5.36 -1.75
N PHE A 152 -17.75 4.52 -2.14
CA PHE A 152 -18.98 4.25 -1.37
C PHE A 152 -19.90 5.47 -1.18
N GLY A 153 -20.82 5.39 -0.22
CA GLY A 153 -21.73 6.46 0.13
C GLY A 153 -21.08 7.49 1.06
N ALA A 154 -21.80 8.58 1.32
CA ALA A 154 -21.35 9.65 2.20
C ALA A 154 -21.19 9.22 3.67
N ASP A 155 -21.70 8.06 4.05
CA ASP A 155 -21.54 7.42 5.35
C ASP A 155 -20.16 6.77 5.56
N LEU A 156 -19.39 6.57 4.49
CA LEU A 156 -18.02 6.05 4.53
C LEU A 156 -17.06 7.03 3.85
N GLY A 157 -17.09 7.11 2.51
CA GLY A 157 -16.05 7.83 1.77
C GLY A 157 -16.00 9.34 2.00
N ALA A 158 -17.14 9.98 2.31
CA ALA A 158 -17.13 11.42 2.59
C ALA A 158 -16.72 11.76 4.04
N GLU A 159 -16.75 10.77 4.94
CA GLU A 159 -16.36 10.94 6.34
C GLU A 159 -14.84 10.75 6.54
N GLU A 160 -14.26 9.76 5.84
CA GLU A 160 -12.84 9.39 5.84
C GLU A 160 -11.92 10.39 5.09
#